data_AF-A0A1E2V6G5-F1
#
_entry.id   AF-A0A1E2V6G5-F1
#
_cell.length_a   1.000
_cell.length_b   1.000
_cell.length_c   1.000
_cell.angle_alpha   90.00
_cell.angle_beta   90.00
_cell.angle_gamma   90.00
#
_symmetry.space_group_name_H-M   'P 1'
#
loop_
_entity.id
_entity.type
_entity.pdbx_description
1 polymer ?
#
loop_
_entity_poly.entity_id
_entity_poly.type
_entity_poly.pdbx_seq_one_letter_code
_entity_poly.pdbx_strand_id
1 'polypeptide(L)'
;MSKNFTKEDVIKEIELIDWDQEEHNHESALDIQETLTSICNMTTPSHAQSLGDRIISLIANNHSGIYKTSSEKVIDVLSKLHQVQDLNSAAKICSLSILNDLHYFSPEEPASEEEKTRLERIQEKLKPYSDDRINFPTIENKTS
;
A
#
# COMPACT_ATOMS: atom_id res chain seq x y z
N MET A 1 19.22 -13.99 6.18
CA MET A 1 18.34 -13.89 7.37
C MET A 1 17.34 -12.80 7.06
N SER A 2 16.09 -13.14 6.77
CA SER A 2 15.04 -12.14 6.63
C SER A 2 14.84 -11.49 8.01
N LYS A 3 14.96 -10.17 8.10
CA LYS A 3 14.62 -9.44 9.32
C LYS A 3 13.12 -9.68 9.55
N ASN A 4 12.75 -10.29 10.68
CA ASN A 4 11.35 -10.36 11.06
C ASN A 4 10.96 -8.97 11.58
N PHE A 5 10.14 -8.26 10.82
CA PHE A 5 9.61 -6.96 11.22
C PHE A 5 8.34 -7.18 12.06
N THR A 6 8.19 -6.37 13.10
CA THR A 6 6.95 -6.28 13.88
C THR A 6 6.02 -5.21 13.30
N LYS A 7 4.75 -5.22 13.69
CA LYS A 7 3.81 -4.15 13.35
C LYS A 7 4.33 -2.79 13.86
N GLU A 8 4.89 -2.77 15.06
CA GLU A 8 5.45 -1.57 15.69
C GLU A 8 6.66 -1.03 14.90
N ASP A 9 7.46 -1.89 14.27
CA ASP A 9 8.55 -1.44 13.38
C ASP A 9 8.01 -0.74 12.13
N VAL A 10 6.92 -1.25 11.56
CA VAL A 10 6.27 -0.62 10.39
C VAL A 10 5.64 0.72 10.76
N ILE A 11 4.99 0.81 11.92
CA ILE A 11 4.42 2.08 12.42
C ILE A 11 5.53 3.13 12.63
N LYS A 12 6.64 2.74 13.27
CA LYS A 12 7.79 3.66 13.43
C LYS A 12 8.36 4.11 12.09
N GLU A 13 8.39 3.23 11.10
CA GLU A 13 8.83 3.61 9.75
C GLU A 13 7.89 4.64 9.13
N ILE A 14 6.57 4.45 9.25
CA ILE A 14 5.56 5.42 8.79
C ILE A 14 5.78 6.79 9.43
N GLU A 15 6.09 6.84 10.73
CA GLU A 15 6.37 8.09 11.47
C GLU A 15 7.69 8.76 11.08
N LEU A 16 8.65 8.00 10.53
CA LEU A 16 9.98 8.50 10.16
C LEU A 16 10.07 8.95 8.69
N ILE A 17 9.10 8.59 7.85
CA ILE A 17 9.04 9.05 6.46
C ILE A 17 8.60 10.52 6.46
N ASP A 18 9.35 11.35 5.72
CA ASP A 18 8.98 12.75 5.47
C ASP A 18 7.95 12.83 4.34
N TRP A 19 6.68 12.62 4.67
CA TRP A 19 5.58 12.60 3.70
C TRP A 19 5.37 13.96 3.02
N ASP A 20 5.81 15.07 3.64
CA ASP A 20 5.74 16.42 3.06
C ASP A 20 6.72 16.63 1.90
N GLN A 21 7.83 15.89 1.88
CA GLN A 21 8.73 15.87 0.72
C GLN A 21 8.17 14.98 -0.41
N GLU A 22 7.42 13.95 -0.05
CA GLU A 22 6.83 13.00 -1.00
C GLU A 22 5.51 13.53 -1.60
N GLU A 23 4.81 14.42 -0.91
CA GLU A 23 3.61 15.11 -1.40
C GLU A 23 3.81 16.62 -1.31
N HIS A 24 3.67 17.35 -2.42
CA HIS A 24 3.69 18.81 -2.42
C HIS A 24 2.48 19.46 -1.72
N ASN A 25 1.70 18.69 -0.95
CA ASN A 25 0.55 19.11 -0.17
C ASN A 25 0.58 18.45 1.22
N HIS A 26 0.70 19.28 2.25
CA HIS A 26 0.76 18.86 3.65
C HIS A 26 -0.47 18.08 4.13
N GLU A 27 -1.67 18.45 3.65
CA GLU A 27 -2.90 17.73 4.02
C GLU A 27 -2.86 16.29 3.48
N SER A 28 -2.38 16.10 2.24
CA SER A 28 -2.19 14.76 1.65
C SER A 28 -1.15 13.95 2.43
N ALA A 29 -0.07 14.58 2.87
CA ALA A 29 1.00 13.94 3.63
C ALA A 29 0.49 13.37 4.96
N LEU A 30 -0.24 14.18 5.73
CA LEU A 30 -0.90 13.76 6.97
C LEU A 30 -1.92 12.63 6.70
N ASP A 31 -2.73 12.78 5.66
CA ASP A 31 -3.74 11.79 5.29
C ASP A 31 -3.15 10.42 4.93
N ILE A 32 -2.00 10.40 4.24
CA ILE A 32 -1.25 9.16 3.95
C ILE A 32 -0.80 8.51 5.25
N GLN A 33 -0.16 9.28 6.13
CA GLN A 33 0.37 8.77 7.41
C GLN A 33 -0.75 8.20 8.30
N GLU A 34 -1.86 8.91 8.43
CA GLU A 34 -3.02 8.49 9.22
C GLU A 34 -3.68 7.23 8.63
N THR A 35 -3.83 7.18 7.32
CA THR A 35 -4.46 6.05 6.63
C THR A 35 -3.60 4.79 6.76
N LEU A 36 -2.28 4.88 6.57
CA LEU A 36 -1.37 3.74 6.75
C LEU A 36 -1.32 3.24 8.19
N THR A 37 -1.29 4.16 9.16
CA THR A 37 -1.33 3.81 10.58
C THR A 37 -2.65 3.12 10.95
N SER A 38 -3.76 3.55 10.35
CA SER A 38 -5.08 2.91 10.52
C SER A 38 -5.12 1.51 9.93
N ILE A 39 -4.53 1.30 8.74
CA ILE A 39 -4.39 -0.03 8.13
C ILE A 39 -3.55 -0.94 9.03
N CYS A 40 -2.43 -0.46 9.58
CA CYS A 40 -1.58 -1.23 10.49
C CYS A 40 -2.32 -1.70 11.74
N ASN A 41 -3.22 -0.88 12.28
CA ASN A 41 -3.96 -1.14 13.51
C ASN A 41 -5.32 -1.82 13.29
N MET A 42 -5.63 -2.21 12.06
CA MET A 42 -6.89 -2.84 11.73
C MET A 42 -7.02 -4.21 12.40
N THR A 43 -8.13 -4.40 13.13
CA THR A 43 -8.46 -5.67 13.79
C THR A 43 -9.64 -6.40 13.16
N THR A 44 -10.42 -5.70 12.33
CA THR A 44 -11.60 -6.22 11.63
C THR A 44 -11.68 -5.63 10.21
N PRO A 45 -12.28 -6.34 9.24
CA PRO A 45 -12.31 -5.90 7.83
C PRO A 45 -13.34 -4.81 7.53
N SER A 46 -14.15 -4.37 8.50
CA SER A 46 -15.31 -3.47 8.27
C SER A 46 -14.96 -2.14 7.62
N HIS A 47 -13.72 -1.66 7.78
CA HIS A 47 -13.22 -0.40 7.20
C HIS A 47 -12.13 -0.63 6.14
N ALA A 48 -11.86 -1.89 5.75
CA ALA A 48 -10.76 -2.22 4.85
C ALA A 48 -10.93 -1.55 3.48
N GLN A 49 -12.12 -1.65 2.89
CA GLN A 49 -12.41 -1.03 1.60
C GLN A 49 -12.25 0.49 1.64
N SER A 50 -12.86 1.16 2.62
CA SER A 50 -12.75 2.63 2.73
C SER A 50 -11.32 3.12 2.93
N LEU A 51 -10.50 2.38 3.68
CA LEU A 51 -9.09 2.72 3.88
C LEU A 51 -8.26 2.43 2.63
N GLY A 52 -8.55 1.33 1.93
CA GLY A 52 -7.93 0.97 0.65
C GLY A 52 -8.21 2.01 -0.43
N ASP A 53 -9.48 2.36 -0.63
CA ASP A 53 -9.89 3.39 -1.59
C ASP A 53 -9.23 4.74 -1.27
N ARG A 54 -9.19 5.12 0.02
CA ARG A 54 -8.54 6.36 0.46
C ARG A 54 -7.05 6.35 0.12
N ILE A 55 -6.31 5.31 0.49
CA ILE A 55 -4.86 5.30 0.23
C ILE A 55 -4.55 5.26 -1.26
N ILE A 56 -5.32 4.51 -2.06
CA ILE A 56 -5.17 4.48 -3.52
C ILE A 56 -5.42 5.89 -4.07
N SER A 57 -6.50 6.57 -3.69
CA SER A 57 -6.78 7.93 -4.17
C SER A 57 -5.70 8.96 -3.79
N LEU A 58 -5.01 8.73 -2.67
CA LEU A 58 -3.93 9.59 -2.19
C LEU A 58 -2.66 9.41 -3.01
N ILE A 59 -2.36 8.21 -3.53
CA ILE A 59 -1.09 7.92 -4.21
C ILE A 59 -1.23 7.68 -5.71
N ALA A 60 -2.43 7.36 -6.19
CA ALA A 60 -2.76 7.11 -7.58
C ALA A 60 -3.95 8.00 -7.96
N ASN A 61 -3.72 8.92 -8.90
CA ASN A 61 -4.79 9.78 -9.38
C ASN A 61 -5.57 9.04 -10.47
N ASN A 62 -6.74 8.50 -10.12
CA ASN A 62 -7.61 7.81 -11.08
C ASN A 62 -8.13 8.72 -12.22
N HIS A 63 -8.07 10.04 -12.08
CA HIS A 63 -8.49 10.96 -13.14
C HIS A 63 -7.40 11.26 -14.17
N SER A 64 -6.12 11.30 -13.74
CA SER A 64 -4.99 11.55 -14.65
C SER A 64 -4.17 10.30 -14.92
N GLY A 65 -4.58 9.15 -14.37
CA GLY A 65 -3.86 7.88 -14.47
C GLY A 65 -2.38 8.01 -14.09
N ILE A 66 -2.01 8.69 -13.00
CA ILE A 66 -0.60 8.77 -12.59
C ILE A 66 -0.38 8.32 -11.17
N TYR A 67 0.78 7.69 -10.95
CA TYR A 67 1.35 7.53 -9.62
C TYR A 67 1.99 8.83 -9.15
N LYS A 68 1.66 9.23 -7.92
CA LYS A 68 2.32 10.33 -7.21
C LYS A 68 3.67 9.89 -6.68
N THR A 69 4.48 10.87 -6.28
CA THR A 69 5.86 10.65 -5.78
C THR A 69 5.87 9.73 -4.55
N SER A 70 4.90 9.88 -3.64
CA SER A 70 4.73 9.04 -2.44
C SER A 70 4.45 7.54 -2.70
N SER A 71 4.02 7.18 -3.92
CA SER A 71 3.58 5.82 -4.24
C SER A 71 4.61 4.75 -3.91
N GLU A 72 5.89 4.99 -4.21
CA GLU A 72 6.95 4.01 -3.95
C GLU A 72 7.10 3.70 -2.46
N LYS A 73 7.01 4.73 -1.60
CA LYS A 73 7.10 4.59 -0.15
C LYS A 73 5.89 3.88 0.43
N VAL A 74 4.70 4.23 -0.05
CA VAL A 74 3.47 3.57 0.37
C VAL A 74 3.48 2.08 -0.01
N ILE A 75 3.92 1.74 -1.23
CA ILE A 75 4.07 0.35 -1.65
C ILE A 75 5.06 -0.41 -0.78
N ASP A 76 6.20 0.21 -0.41
CA ASP A 76 7.19 -0.41 0.47
C ASP A 76 6.64 -0.69 1.87
N VAL A 77 5.89 0.26 2.44
CA VAL A 77 5.22 0.10 3.74
C VAL A 77 4.20 -1.04 3.69
N LEU A 78 3.31 -1.04 2.68
CA LEU A 78 2.28 -2.08 2.54
C LEU A 78 2.90 -3.47 2.31
N SER A 79 3.97 -3.54 1.54
CA SER A 79 4.73 -4.78 1.28
C SER A 79 5.32 -5.35 2.56
N LYS A 80 5.94 -4.49 3.40
CA LYS A 80 6.47 -4.89 4.71
C LYS A 80 5.36 -5.32 5.65
N LEU A 81 4.27 -4.57 5.68
CA LEU A 81 3.13 -4.84 6.54
C LEU A 81 2.54 -6.23 6.25
N HIS A 82 2.35 -6.58 4.98
CA HIS A 82 1.87 -7.91 4.58
C HIS A 82 2.80 -9.06 5.05
N GLN A 83 4.11 -8.81 5.15
CA GLN A 83 5.11 -9.79 5.57
C GLN A 83 5.24 -9.96 7.10
N VAL A 84 4.61 -9.09 7.91
CA VAL A 84 4.65 -9.21 9.37
C VAL A 84 3.93 -10.49 9.81
N GLN A 85 4.65 -11.40 10.48
CA GLN A 85 4.14 -12.75 10.79
C GLN A 85 2.87 -12.71 11.66
N ASP A 86 2.88 -11.94 12.74
CA ASP A 86 1.79 -11.89 13.73
C ASP A 86 0.78 -10.75 13.48
N LEU A 87 0.78 -10.16 12.28
CA LEU A 87 -0.20 -9.12 11.95
C LEU A 87 -1.61 -9.72 11.82
N ASN A 88 -2.60 -8.94 12.27
CA ASN A 88 -4.02 -9.27 12.11
C ASN A 88 -4.35 -9.58 10.63
N SER A 89 -5.18 -10.59 10.40
CA SER A 89 -5.54 -11.04 9.06
C SER A 89 -6.27 -9.96 8.24
N ALA A 90 -7.08 -9.10 8.88
CA ALA A 90 -7.75 -8.00 8.20
C ALA A 90 -6.73 -7.00 7.64
N ALA A 91 -5.75 -6.60 8.45
CA ALA A 91 -4.67 -5.72 8.00
C ALA A 91 -3.85 -6.36 6.86
N LYS A 92 -3.48 -7.65 6.98
CA LYS A 92 -2.75 -8.37 5.92
C LYS A 92 -3.51 -8.42 4.60
N ILE A 93 -4.80 -8.75 4.65
CA ILE A 93 -5.66 -8.85 3.47
C ILE A 93 -5.87 -7.46 2.86
N CYS A 94 -6.09 -6.44 3.69
CA CYS A 94 -6.22 -5.06 3.23
C CYS A 94 -4.96 -4.63 2.46
N SER A 95 -3.77 -4.78 3.05
CA SER A 95 -2.51 -4.43 2.38
C SER A 95 -2.31 -5.19 1.07
N LEU A 96 -2.63 -6.48 1.07
CA LEU A 96 -2.49 -7.32 -0.13
C LEU A 96 -3.45 -6.91 -1.24
N SER A 97 -4.68 -6.58 -0.89
CA SER A 97 -5.70 -6.12 -1.85
C SER A 97 -5.30 -4.78 -2.45
N ILE A 98 -4.80 -3.84 -1.65
CA ILE A 98 -4.30 -2.55 -2.15
C ILE A 98 -3.12 -2.75 -3.10
N LEU A 99 -2.15 -3.60 -2.74
CA LEU A 99 -1.00 -3.89 -3.62
C LEU A 99 -1.43 -4.55 -4.94
N ASN A 100 -2.46 -5.38 -4.92
CA ASN A 100 -3.05 -5.98 -6.11
C ASN A 100 -3.77 -4.93 -6.97
N ASP A 101 -4.59 -4.07 -6.37
CA ASP A 101 -5.29 -2.99 -7.08
C ASP A 101 -4.30 -2.05 -7.76
N LEU A 102 -3.20 -1.70 -7.08
CA LEU A 102 -2.11 -0.92 -7.66
C LEU A 102 -1.42 -1.68 -8.79
N HIS A 103 -1.22 -2.99 -8.69
CA HIS A 103 -0.63 -3.76 -9.79
C HIS A 103 -1.44 -3.63 -11.10
N TYR A 104 -2.78 -3.62 -10.99
CA TYR A 104 -3.68 -3.48 -12.12
C TYR A 104 -4.06 -2.03 -12.45
N PHE A 105 -3.59 -1.06 -11.66
CA PHE A 105 -3.72 0.35 -12.01
C PHE A 105 -2.97 0.59 -13.33
N SER A 106 -3.70 1.08 -14.33
CA SER A 106 -3.19 1.35 -15.67
C SER A 106 -2.95 2.85 -15.82
N PRO A 107 -1.73 3.33 -15.54
CA PRO A 107 -1.42 4.74 -15.71
C PRO A 107 -1.46 5.18 -17.17
N GLU A 108 -1.68 6.47 -17.39
CA GLU A 108 -1.50 7.14 -18.67
C GLU A 108 -0.03 7.13 -19.11
N GLU A 109 0.22 7.54 -20.35
CA GLU A 109 1.57 7.65 -20.88
C GLU A 109 2.38 8.68 -20.06
N PRO A 110 3.58 8.33 -19.58
CA PRO A 110 4.38 9.25 -18.77
C PRO A 110 4.75 10.51 -19.56
N ALA A 111 4.60 11.68 -18.93
CA ALA A 111 4.91 12.97 -19.53
C ALA A 111 6.41 13.30 -19.50
N SER A 112 7.23 12.50 -18.80
CA SER A 112 8.68 12.66 -18.73
C SER A 112 9.42 11.33 -18.52
N GLU A 113 10.72 11.31 -18.81
CA GLU A 113 11.59 10.16 -18.52
C GLU A 113 11.67 9.86 -17.01
N GLU A 114 11.53 10.87 -16.15
CA GLU A 114 11.49 10.68 -14.70
C GLU A 114 10.23 9.91 -14.28
N GLU A 115 9.06 10.31 -14.81
CA GLU A 115 7.80 9.61 -14.57
C GLU A 115 7.81 8.19 -15.12
N LYS A 116 8.39 7.99 -16.31
CA LYS A 116 8.56 6.67 -16.90
C LYS A 116 9.43 5.78 -16.02
N THR A 117 10.58 6.28 -15.56
CA THR A 117 11.48 5.53 -14.68
C THR A 117 10.79 5.20 -13.35
N ARG A 118 10.01 6.13 -12.79
CA ARG A 118 9.21 5.89 -11.58
C ARG A 118 8.16 4.81 -11.81
N LEU A 119 7.43 4.88 -12.91
CA LEU A 119 6.44 3.88 -13.30
C LEU A 119 7.07 2.48 -13.38
N GLU A 120 8.21 2.34 -14.05
CA GLU A 120 8.92 1.07 -14.16
C GLU A 120 9.34 0.52 -12.79
N ARG A 121 9.84 1.37 -11.88
CA ARG A 121 10.17 0.96 -10.49
C ARG A 121 8.95 0.49 -9.71
N ILE A 122 7.84 1.22 -9.81
CA ILE A 122 6.57 0.88 -9.15
C ILE A 122 6.04 -0.46 -9.67
N GLN A 123 5.99 -0.63 -10.99
CA GLN A 123 5.55 -1.88 -11.61
C GLN A 123 6.42 -3.07 -11.19
N GLU A 124 7.74 -2.90 -11.11
CA GLU A 124 8.65 -3.94 -10.63
C GLU A 124 8.34 -4.34 -9.17
N LYS A 125 8.12 -3.36 -8.28
CA LYS A 125 7.74 -3.61 -6.88
C LYS A 125 6.40 -4.34 -6.78
N LEU A 126 5.47 -4.09 -7.69
CA LEU A 126 4.12 -4.63 -7.67
C LEU A 126 3.98 -6.01 -8.33
N LYS A 127 4.93 -6.45 -9.16
CA LYS A 127 4.92 -7.77 -9.83
C LYS A 127 4.57 -8.96 -8.91
N PRO A 128 5.08 -9.07 -7.67
CA PRO A 128 4.76 -10.17 -6.77
C PRO A 128 3.29 -10.23 -6.34
N TYR A 129 2.53 -9.14 -6.52
CA TYR A 129 1.17 -8.97 -6.02
C TYR A 129 0.10 -9.05 -7.13
N SER A 130 0.45 -9.62 -8.28
CA SER A 130 -0.55 -10.01 -9.30
C SER A 130 -1.43 -11.15 -8.80
N ASP A 131 -2.68 -11.23 -9.27
CA ASP A 131 -3.60 -12.34 -8.89
C ASP A 131 -3.01 -13.71 -9.23
N ASP A 132 -2.23 -13.79 -10.31
CA ASP A 132 -1.50 -15.00 -10.71
C ASP A 132 -0.46 -15.47 -9.69
N ARG A 133 -0.12 -14.62 -8.71
CA ARG A 133 0.92 -14.84 -7.69
C ARG A 133 0.41 -14.72 -6.26
N ILE A 134 -0.80 -14.17 -6.06
CA ILE A 134 -1.43 -14.06 -4.76
C ILE A 134 -2.28 -15.30 -4.49
N ASN A 135 -1.92 -16.05 -3.45
CA ASN A 135 -2.79 -17.04 -2.87
C ASN A 135 -3.55 -16.38 -1.72
N PHE A 136 -4.76 -15.87 -1.98
CA PHE A 136 -5.60 -15.34 -0.89
C PHE A 136 -5.87 -16.47 0.11
N PRO A 137 -5.58 -16.30 1.40
CA PRO A 137 -5.93 -17.31 2.38
C PRO A 137 -7.44 -17.49 2.37
N THR A 138 -7.90 -18.67 1.94
CA THR A 138 -9.31 -19.06 2.03
C THR A 138 -9.75 -18.95 3.48
N ILE A 139 -10.74 -18.11 3.75
CA ILE A 139 -11.39 -18.06 5.05
C ILE A 139 -12.12 -19.40 5.21
N GLU A 140 -11.53 -20.34 5.94
CA GLU A 140 -12.25 -21.53 6.37
C GLU A 140 -13.39 -21.09 7.27
N ASN A 141 -14.60 -21.02 6.69
CA ASN A 141 -15.83 -20.93 7.46
C ASN A 141 -15.95 -22.21 8.28
N LYS A 142 -15.44 -22.20 9.51
CA LYS A 142 -15.82 -23.16 10.53
C LYS A 142 -17.27 -22.89 10.91
N THR A 143 -18.19 -23.47 10.14
CA THR A 143 -19.56 -23.66 10.61
C THR A 143 -19.49 -24.55 11.84
N SER A 144 -20.00 -24.01 12.94
CA SER A 144 -20.17 -24.65 14.24
C SER A 144 -21.06 -25.87 14.18
#